data_AF-A0ABD0NFG6-F1
#
_entry.id   AF-A0ABD0NFG6-F1
#
_cell.length_a   1.000
_cell.length_b   1.000
_cell.length_c   1.000
_cell.angle_alpha   90.00
_cell.angle_beta   90.00
_cell.angle_gamma   90.00
#
_symmetry.space_group_name_H-M   'P 1'
#
loop_
_entity.id
_entity.type
_entity.pdbx_description
1 polymer ?
#
loop_
_entity_poly.entity_id
_entity_poly.type
_entity_poly.pdbx_seq_one_letter_code
_entity_poly.pdbx_strand_id
1 'polypeptide(L)'
;MFKVKDLREGVVVYHHSDSDTTRDYIVFRITDGRHSIRHKFPIYVLPKDDTPPFLINNVAFEVQEGGTVRVEEYMLMASDLDSSDDYIQYQLITFPRAGQLVKKSSPHEPGIPVKSFLQRDLFQGLIYYKHSGEEIFEDSFDFILSDVHQPPNLSDRHTVVIHVFPVKDQLPEEVSGTVRSITVKETEVVYITQSHLHFRDTEHSDTDLMYVITHPCFSPGNT
;
A
#
# COMPACT_ATOMS: atom_id res chain seq x y z
N MET A 1 -44.95 10.57 29.76
CA MET A 1 -45.07 11.75 30.65
C MET A 1 -44.84 11.25 32.06
N PHE A 2 -43.97 11.90 32.84
CA PHE A 2 -43.64 11.51 34.21
C PHE A 2 -43.88 12.68 35.17
N LYS A 3 -43.97 12.41 36.46
CA LYS A 3 -44.19 13.36 37.55
C LYS A 3 -42.96 13.43 38.47
N VAL A 4 -42.97 14.39 39.39
CA VAL A 4 -41.93 14.52 40.43
C VAL A 4 -41.81 13.26 41.30
N LYS A 5 -42.90 12.50 41.48
CA LYS A 5 -42.85 11.20 42.17
C LYS A 5 -41.95 10.19 41.45
N ASP A 6 -42.06 10.10 40.13
CA ASP A 6 -41.27 9.16 39.30
C ASP A 6 -39.77 9.49 39.33
N LEU A 7 -39.43 10.79 39.38
CA LEU A 7 -38.03 11.23 39.60
C LEU A 7 -37.52 10.86 40.99
N ARG A 8 -38.34 11.01 42.04
CA ARG A 8 -37.97 10.63 43.43
C ARG A 8 -37.81 9.13 43.61
N GLU A 9 -38.60 8.35 42.88
CA GLU A 9 -38.53 6.88 42.89
C GLU A 9 -37.43 6.34 41.97
N GLY A 10 -36.77 7.21 41.19
CA GLY A 10 -35.66 6.82 40.31
C GLY A 10 -36.08 5.97 39.11
N VAL A 11 -37.35 6.01 38.70
CA VAL A 11 -37.89 5.15 37.62
C VAL A 11 -37.76 5.77 36.22
N VAL A 12 -37.26 7.01 36.13
CA VAL A 12 -37.00 7.69 34.85
C VAL A 12 -35.54 7.47 34.47
N VAL A 13 -35.33 6.72 33.39
CA VAL A 13 -34.00 6.33 32.90
C VAL A 13 -33.76 6.86 31.49
N TYR A 14 -32.54 7.28 31.24
CA TYR A 14 -32.01 7.53 29.90
C TYR A 14 -31.30 6.27 29.41
N HIS A 15 -31.60 5.86 28.19
CA HIS A 15 -30.94 4.76 27.51
C HIS A 15 -30.40 5.29 26.20
N HIS A 16 -29.08 5.34 26.07
CA HIS A 16 -28.42 5.70 24.82
C HIS A 16 -28.52 4.54 23.83
N SER A 17 -28.46 4.84 22.54
CA SER A 17 -28.66 3.84 21.48
C SER A 17 -27.45 2.95 21.22
N ASP A 18 -26.36 3.06 22.00
CA ASP A 18 -25.08 2.39 21.73
C ASP A 18 -24.49 2.79 20.37
N SER A 19 -24.79 4.02 19.94
CA SER A 19 -24.20 4.65 18.75
C SER A 19 -22.98 5.48 19.16
N ASP A 20 -22.02 5.74 18.27
CA ASP A 20 -20.81 6.54 18.60
C ASP A 20 -21.04 8.06 18.75
N THR A 21 -22.26 8.47 19.08
CA THR A 21 -22.60 9.87 19.35
C THR A 21 -22.09 10.29 20.74
N THR A 22 -21.29 11.34 20.78
CA THR A 22 -20.74 11.91 22.03
C THR A 22 -21.65 12.96 22.70
N ARG A 23 -22.74 13.34 22.03
CA ARG A 23 -23.66 14.39 22.48
C ARG A 23 -25.09 14.04 22.13
N ASP A 24 -25.97 14.19 23.11
CA ASP A 24 -27.42 14.12 22.94
C ASP A 24 -28.11 15.25 23.74
N TYR A 25 -29.40 15.44 23.56
CA TYR A 25 -30.18 16.35 24.38
C TYR A 25 -31.66 15.97 24.43
N ILE A 26 -32.27 16.23 25.57
CA ILE A 26 -33.73 16.12 25.74
C ILE A 26 -34.29 17.54 25.94
N VAL A 27 -35.39 17.87 25.26
CA VAL A 27 -36.13 19.11 25.54
C VAL A 27 -37.35 18.79 26.39
N PHE A 28 -37.26 19.07 27.68
CA PHE A 28 -38.39 18.90 28.58
C PHE A 28 -39.37 20.05 28.42
N ARG A 29 -40.67 19.73 28.42
CA ARG A 29 -41.74 20.70 28.67
C ARG A 29 -42.23 20.50 30.10
N ILE A 30 -42.00 21.49 30.95
CA ILE A 30 -42.35 21.46 32.37
C ILE A 30 -43.61 22.31 32.55
N THR A 31 -44.65 21.77 33.18
CA THR A 31 -45.98 22.39 33.29
C THR A 31 -46.58 22.20 34.67
N ASP A 32 -47.28 23.22 35.17
CA ASP A 32 -48.12 23.17 36.37
C ASP A 32 -49.60 22.89 36.04
N GLY A 33 -49.92 22.68 34.76
CA GLY A 33 -51.27 22.51 34.23
C GLY A 33 -51.90 23.79 33.65
N ARG A 34 -51.34 24.98 33.95
CA ARG A 34 -51.79 26.28 33.41
C ARG A 34 -50.71 27.02 32.63
N HIS A 35 -49.47 26.92 33.08
CA HIS A 35 -48.28 27.53 32.48
C HIS A 35 -47.27 26.43 32.10
N SER A 36 -46.44 26.70 31.10
CA SER A 36 -45.38 25.76 30.73
C SER A 36 -44.11 26.45 30.24
N ILE A 37 -42.96 25.86 30.57
CA ILE A 37 -41.64 26.26 30.07
C ILE A 37 -41.01 25.11 29.28
N ARG A 38 -40.09 25.44 28.37
CA ARG A 38 -39.23 24.46 27.69
C ARG A 38 -37.82 24.58 28.25
N HIS A 39 -37.20 23.45 28.56
CA HIS A 39 -35.84 23.39 29.07
C HIS A 39 -35.02 22.38 28.27
N LYS A 40 -33.88 22.80 27.71
CA LYS A 40 -32.95 21.93 27.01
C LYS A 40 -31.99 21.32 28.05
N PHE A 41 -31.97 20.00 28.10
CA PHE A 41 -31.12 19.21 28.99
C PHE A 41 -30.03 18.52 28.14
N PRO A 42 -28.80 19.05 28.11
CA PRO A 42 -27.71 18.42 27.36
C PRO A 42 -27.24 17.14 28.06
N ILE A 43 -26.90 16.14 27.25
CA ILE A 43 -26.35 14.85 27.68
C ILE A 43 -24.98 14.71 27.01
N TYR A 44 -23.95 14.51 27.82
CA TYR A 44 -22.59 14.22 27.34
C TYR A 44 -22.36 12.73 27.46
N VAL A 45 -22.09 12.07 26.34
CA VAL A 45 -21.86 10.64 26.25
C VAL A 45 -20.36 10.42 26.15
N LEU A 46 -19.81 9.56 27.01
CA LEU A 46 -18.43 9.13 26.89
C LEU A 46 -18.37 8.04 25.82
N PRO A 47 -17.48 8.15 24.82
CA PRO A 47 -17.31 7.09 23.83
C PRO A 47 -16.83 5.82 24.52
N LYS A 48 -17.21 4.70 23.94
CA LYS A 48 -16.72 3.37 24.28
C LYS A 48 -16.02 2.86 23.03
N ASP A 49 -14.76 2.47 23.19
CA ASP A 49 -13.92 1.93 22.12
C ASP A 49 -14.33 0.48 21.86
N ASP A 50 -15.33 0.28 21.01
CA ASP A 50 -15.90 -1.03 20.70
C ASP A 50 -16.21 -1.27 19.22
N THR A 51 -15.83 -0.32 18.36
CA THR A 51 -15.90 -0.44 16.92
C THR A 51 -14.51 -0.59 16.31
N PRO A 52 -14.30 -1.48 15.32
CA PRO A 52 -13.01 -1.59 14.67
C PRO A 52 -12.75 -0.42 13.69
N PRO A 53 -11.47 -0.07 13.46
CA PRO A 53 -11.12 0.91 12.45
C PRO A 53 -11.55 0.46 11.04
N PHE A 54 -11.80 1.42 10.15
CA PHE A 54 -12.21 1.16 8.78
C PHE A 54 -11.39 1.95 7.76
N LEU A 55 -11.30 1.42 6.54
CA LEU A 55 -10.47 1.98 5.48
C LEU A 55 -11.20 3.12 4.74
N ILE A 56 -10.51 4.24 4.55
CA ILE A 56 -10.97 5.41 3.80
C ILE A 56 -10.42 5.39 2.37
N ASN A 57 -9.10 5.23 2.23
CA ASN A 57 -8.40 5.19 0.95
C ASN A 57 -7.62 3.88 0.78
N ASN A 58 -7.66 3.34 -0.44
CA ASN A 58 -6.90 2.16 -0.85
C ASN A 58 -6.65 2.20 -2.36
N VAL A 59 -5.74 3.07 -2.77
CA VAL A 59 -5.31 3.23 -4.16
C VAL A 59 -4.07 2.37 -4.40
N ALA A 60 -3.99 1.75 -5.57
CA ALA A 60 -2.83 0.96 -5.95
C ALA A 60 -1.55 1.82 -5.91
N PHE A 61 -0.45 1.19 -5.47
CA PHE A 61 0.85 1.84 -5.49
C PHE A 61 1.46 1.71 -6.87
N GLU A 62 2.09 2.78 -7.35
CA GLU A 62 2.78 2.81 -8.64
C GLU A 62 4.26 3.07 -8.40
N VAL A 63 5.13 2.23 -8.95
CA VAL A 63 6.58 2.33 -8.78
C VAL A 63 7.30 1.82 -10.02
N GLN A 64 8.50 2.32 -10.29
CA GLN A 64 9.35 1.71 -11.30
C GLN A 64 10.05 0.47 -10.73
N GLU A 65 10.47 -0.43 -11.61
CA GLU A 65 11.39 -1.49 -11.27
C GLU A 65 12.66 -0.94 -10.58
N GLY A 66 13.16 -1.68 -9.59
CA GLY A 66 14.20 -1.23 -8.65
C GLY A 66 13.85 0.00 -7.80
N GLY A 67 12.67 0.59 -7.99
CA GLY A 67 12.27 1.87 -7.46
C GLY A 67 11.77 1.83 -6.01
N THR A 68 11.44 3.01 -5.50
CA THR A 68 10.84 3.17 -4.17
C THR A 68 9.78 4.26 -4.24
N VAL A 69 8.59 3.98 -3.71
CA VAL A 69 7.47 4.93 -3.64
C VAL A 69 7.10 5.19 -2.18
N ARG A 70 6.87 6.45 -1.84
CA ARG A 70 6.36 6.84 -0.51
C ARG A 70 4.86 6.56 -0.47
N VAL A 71 4.40 5.92 0.59
CA VAL A 71 2.96 5.70 0.79
C VAL A 71 2.36 6.99 1.35
N GLU A 72 1.45 7.60 0.59
CA GLU A 72 0.81 8.87 0.95
C GLU A 72 -0.66 8.68 1.38
N GLU A 73 -1.22 9.66 2.07
CA GLU A 73 -2.59 9.62 2.63
C GLU A 73 -3.67 9.38 1.56
N TYR A 74 -3.49 9.95 0.36
CA TYR A 74 -4.42 9.70 -0.74
C TYR A 74 -4.37 8.26 -1.25
N MET A 75 -3.27 7.54 -1.01
CA MET A 75 -3.12 6.14 -1.37
C MET A 75 -3.71 5.23 -0.30
N LEU A 76 -3.37 5.47 0.96
CA LEU A 76 -3.74 4.60 2.07
C LEU A 76 -4.10 5.42 3.31
N MET A 77 -5.35 5.29 3.76
CA MET A 77 -5.87 5.99 4.93
C MET A 77 -7.01 5.19 5.56
N ALA A 78 -7.09 5.22 6.88
CA ALA A 78 -8.11 4.61 7.71
C ALA A 78 -8.61 5.65 8.71
N SER A 79 -9.75 5.35 9.33
CA SER A 79 -10.30 6.17 10.41
C SER A 79 -11.01 5.27 11.40
N ASP A 80 -11.21 5.81 12.59
CA ASP A 80 -11.88 5.17 13.70
C ASP A 80 -12.88 6.14 14.34
N LEU A 81 -14.06 5.64 14.73
CA LEU A 81 -15.17 6.52 15.17
C LEU A 81 -15.08 6.87 16.67
N ASP A 82 -14.47 6.01 17.47
CA ASP A 82 -14.50 6.07 18.92
C ASP A 82 -13.09 6.17 19.54
N SER A 83 -12.05 5.99 18.74
CA SER A 83 -10.63 6.16 19.10
C SER A 83 -9.88 7.11 18.15
N SER A 84 -8.57 7.25 18.33
CA SER A 84 -7.75 8.23 17.59
C SER A 84 -7.09 7.58 16.38
N ASP A 85 -7.31 8.17 15.20
CA ASP A 85 -6.74 7.72 13.92
C ASP A 85 -5.22 7.50 13.96
N ASP A 86 -4.46 8.40 14.62
CA ASP A 86 -2.99 8.33 14.74
C ASP A 86 -2.45 6.98 15.23
N TYR A 87 -3.24 6.28 16.04
CA TYR A 87 -2.84 5.03 16.69
C TYR A 87 -3.43 3.78 16.01
N ILE A 88 -4.19 3.93 14.92
CA ILE A 88 -4.61 2.80 14.10
C ILE A 88 -3.35 2.09 13.58
N GLN A 89 -3.24 0.80 13.84
CA GLN A 89 -2.13 -0.03 13.39
C GLN A 89 -2.52 -0.83 12.16
N TYR A 90 -1.73 -0.70 11.10
CA TYR A 90 -1.79 -1.53 9.91
C TYR A 90 -0.90 -2.76 10.16
N GLN A 91 -1.48 -3.94 10.24
CA GLN A 91 -0.77 -5.19 10.49
C GLN A 91 -0.75 -6.06 9.23
N LEU A 92 0.44 -6.31 8.68
CA LEU A 92 0.59 -7.13 7.48
C LEU A 92 0.30 -8.61 7.78
N ILE A 93 -0.55 -9.21 6.95
CA ILE A 93 -0.93 -10.62 7.01
C ILE A 93 -0.18 -11.41 5.93
N THR A 94 -0.11 -10.86 4.72
CA THR A 94 0.74 -11.36 3.65
C THR A 94 1.72 -10.25 3.27
N PHE A 95 2.88 -10.63 2.75
CA PHE A 95 3.94 -9.68 2.38
C PHE A 95 4.05 -9.61 0.87
N PRO A 96 4.48 -8.45 0.33
CA PRO A 96 4.81 -8.34 -1.09
C PRO A 96 5.89 -9.35 -1.48
N ARG A 97 5.80 -9.89 -2.69
CA ARG A 97 6.74 -10.89 -3.24
C ARG A 97 7.87 -10.25 -4.04
N ALA A 98 7.61 -9.10 -4.66
CA ALA A 98 8.55 -8.38 -5.52
C ALA A 98 9.19 -7.18 -4.79
N GLY A 99 8.94 -7.04 -3.50
CA GLY A 99 9.43 -5.90 -2.75
C GLY A 99 9.10 -5.99 -1.27
N GLN A 100 9.20 -4.86 -0.59
CA GLN A 100 8.96 -4.79 0.84
C GLN A 100 8.49 -3.40 1.27
N LEU A 101 7.62 -3.40 2.29
CA LEU A 101 7.28 -2.20 3.04
C LEU A 101 8.42 -1.88 4.00
N VAL A 102 8.93 -0.66 3.95
CA VAL A 102 10.01 -0.18 4.80
C VAL A 102 9.63 1.12 5.50
N LYS A 103 10.11 1.28 6.72
CA LYS A 103 10.06 2.55 7.46
C LYS A 103 11.42 3.25 7.34
N LYS A 104 11.40 4.53 6.96
CA LYS A 104 12.59 5.38 6.81
C LYS A 104 12.47 6.58 7.75
N SER A 105 13.50 6.87 8.54
CA SER A 105 13.53 8.08 9.38
C SER A 105 13.76 9.35 8.57
N SER A 106 14.42 9.22 7.41
CA SER A 106 14.58 10.29 6.43
C SER A 106 14.65 9.72 5.00
N PRO A 107 14.42 10.53 3.95
CA PRO A 107 14.48 10.07 2.56
C PRO A 107 15.83 9.46 2.15
N HIS A 108 16.93 9.83 2.81
CA HIS A 108 18.29 9.41 2.46
C HIS A 108 18.82 8.25 3.31
N GLU A 109 18.13 7.88 4.39
CA GLU A 109 18.51 6.75 5.21
C GLU A 109 18.02 5.42 4.62
N PRO A 110 18.74 4.31 4.88
CA PRO A 110 18.23 2.98 4.54
C PRO A 110 16.93 2.71 5.30
N GLY A 111 15.94 2.17 4.59
CA GLY A 111 14.68 1.76 5.19
C GLY A 111 14.80 0.42 5.91
N ILE A 112 14.08 0.29 7.03
CA ILE A 112 13.98 -0.96 7.79
C ILE A 112 12.67 -1.65 7.40
N PRO A 113 12.68 -2.93 6.98
CA PRO A 113 11.47 -3.68 6.69
C PRO A 113 10.53 -3.74 7.89
N VAL A 114 9.24 -3.53 7.66
CA VAL A 114 8.22 -3.54 8.72
C VAL A 114 7.17 -4.62 8.48
N LYS A 115 6.65 -5.18 9.57
CA LYS A 115 5.48 -6.07 9.56
C LYS A 115 4.19 -5.36 9.97
N SER A 116 4.32 -4.18 10.56
CA SER A 116 3.23 -3.30 10.90
C SER A 116 3.72 -1.88 11.03
N PHE A 117 2.82 -0.92 10.89
CA PHE A 117 3.09 0.51 11.08
C PHE A 117 1.83 1.21 11.57
N LEU A 118 1.98 2.39 12.18
CA LEU A 118 0.85 3.19 12.66
C LEU A 118 0.40 4.18 11.58
N GLN A 119 -0.85 4.61 11.64
CA GLN A 119 -1.36 5.66 10.77
C GLN A 119 -0.53 6.95 10.88
N ARG A 120 -0.09 7.32 12.09
CA ARG A 120 0.83 8.46 12.27
C ARG A 120 2.16 8.31 11.52
N ASP A 121 2.64 7.09 11.29
CA ASP A 121 3.87 6.86 10.52
C ASP A 121 3.65 7.17 9.03
N LEU A 122 2.44 6.89 8.52
CA LEU A 122 2.00 7.30 7.18
C LEU A 122 1.86 8.83 7.09
N PHE A 123 1.19 9.46 8.05
CA PHE A 123 1.04 10.93 8.10
C PHE A 123 2.38 11.66 8.16
N GLN A 124 3.39 11.05 8.79
CA GLN A 124 4.76 11.57 8.83
C GLN A 124 5.58 11.25 7.57
N GLY A 125 5.01 10.52 6.60
CA GLY A 125 5.67 10.16 5.35
C GLY A 125 6.86 9.21 5.53
N LEU A 126 6.80 8.35 6.56
CA LEU A 126 7.90 7.44 6.93
C LEU A 126 7.78 6.07 6.27
N ILE A 127 6.63 5.74 5.69
CA ILE A 127 6.35 4.43 5.11
C ILE A 127 6.54 4.47 3.59
N TYR A 128 7.27 3.48 3.07
CA TYR A 128 7.59 3.35 1.65
C TYR A 128 7.42 1.90 1.22
N TYR A 129 7.03 1.69 -0.03
CA TYR A 129 7.27 0.41 -0.72
C TYR A 129 8.56 0.52 -1.52
N LYS A 130 9.43 -0.50 -1.40
CA LYS A 130 10.66 -0.63 -2.18
C LYS A 130 10.60 -1.93 -2.99
N HIS A 131 10.66 -1.80 -4.32
CA HIS A 131 10.72 -2.92 -5.24
C HIS A 131 12.13 -3.55 -5.24
N SER A 132 12.23 -4.87 -5.49
CA SER A 132 13.48 -5.62 -5.46
C SER A 132 14.39 -5.33 -6.66
N GLY A 133 13.82 -4.95 -7.80
CA GLY A 133 14.52 -4.87 -9.08
C GLY A 133 14.55 -6.21 -9.84
N GLU A 134 13.65 -7.13 -9.48
CA GLU A 134 13.36 -8.30 -10.31
C GLU A 134 12.22 -7.99 -11.28
N GLU A 135 12.17 -8.69 -12.41
CA GLU A 135 11.18 -8.55 -13.48
C GLU A 135 9.77 -9.05 -13.09
N ILE A 136 9.22 -8.54 -11.99
CA ILE A 136 7.90 -8.87 -11.44
C ILE A 136 7.06 -7.60 -11.43
N PHE A 137 6.10 -7.52 -12.36
CA PHE A 137 5.39 -6.26 -12.64
C PHE A 137 4.10 -6.05 -11.84
N GLU A 138 3.70 -7.05 -11.06
CA GLU A 138 2.52 -7.02 -10.19
C GLU A 138 2.90 -7.55 -8.81
N ASP A 139 2.57 -6.78 -7.77
CA ASP A 139 2.78 -7.18 -6.39
C ASP A 139 1.57 -6.79 -5.52
N SER A 140 1.47 -7.37 -4.32
CA SER A 140 0.38 -7.06 -3.39
C SER A 140 0.71 -7.50 -1.98
N PHE A 141 0.00 -6.91 -1.01
CA PHE A 141 0.03 -7.37 0.37
C PHE A 141 -1.33 -7.22 1.02
N ASP A 142 -1.62 -8.13 1.94
CA ASP A 142 -2.82 -8.10 2.77
C ASP A 142 -2.50 -7.52 4.14
N PHE A 143 -3.44 -6.79 4.72
CA PHE A 143 -3.33 -6.27 6.08
C PHE A 143 -4.69 -6.25 6.79
N ILE A 144 -4.65 -6.11 8.11
CA ILE A 144 -5.80 -5.76 8.96
C ILE A 144 -5.49 -4.48 9.72
N LEU A 145 -6.53 -3.76 10.14
CA LEU A 145 -6.44 -2.61 11.02
C LEU A 145 -6.77 -3.02 12.45
N SER A 146 -6.11 -2.39 13.41
CA SER A 146 -6.45 -2.52 14.83
C SER A 146 -6.31 -1.19 15.56
N ASP A 147 -7.19 -0.92 16.50
CA ASP A 147 -7.11 0.21 17.42
C ASP A 147 -6.18 -0.08 18.63
N VAL A 148 -6.32 0.74 19.67
CA VAL A 148 -5.59 0.63 20.94
C VAL A 148 -6.38 -0.06 22.06
N HIS A 149 -7.60 -0.56 21.78
CA HIS A 149 -8.44 -1.27 22.74
C HIS A 149 -7.76 -2.54 23.26
N GLN A 150 -8.22 -3.06 24.40
CA GLN A 150 -7.71 -4.29 24.98
C GLN A 150 -8.87 -5.23 25.38
N PRO A 151 -9.12 -6.31 24.61
CA PRO A 151 -8.42 -6.72 23.37
C PRO A 151 -8.69 -5.74 22.21
N PRO A 152 -7.79 -5.62 21.21
CA PRO A 152 -7.99 -4.67 20.11
C PRO A 152 -9.19 -5.04 19.25
N ASN A 153 -9.96 -4.04 18.79
CA ASN A 153 -10.97 -4.30 17.77
C ASN A 153 -10.27 -4.40 16.41
N LEU A 154 -10.66 -5.41 15.61
CA LEU A 154 -9.96 -5.76 14.36
C LEU A 154 -10.89 -5.56 13.17
N SER A 155 -10.37 -4.96 12.10
CA SER A 155 -11.07 -4.85 10.82
C SER A 155 -11.10 -6.19 10.08
N ASP A 156 -11.88 -6.23 9.00
CA ASP A 156 -11.72 -7.23 7.95
C ASP A 156 -10.35 -7.10 7.26
N ARG A 157 -9.98 -8.14 6.51
CA ARG A 157 -8.76 -8.13 5.69
C ARG A 157 -8.92 -7.19 4.50
N HIS A 158 -7.88 -6.39 4.26
CA HIS A 158 -7.74 -5.52 3.11
C HIS A 158 -6.50 -5.90 2.28
N THR A 159 -6.51 -5.57 0.99
CA THR A 159 -5.39 -5.82 0.07
C THR A 159 -5.01 -4.52 -0.63
N VAL A 160 -3.71 -4.20 -0.65
CA VAL A 160 -3.13 -3.18 -1.52
C VAL A 160 -2.50 -3.87 -2.72
N VAL A 161 -2.81 -3.36 -3.92
CA VAL A 161 -2.19 -3.78 -5.18
C VAL A 161 -1.06 -2.82 -5.54
N ILE A 162 -0.01 -3.33 -6.15
CA ILE A 162 1.17 -2.58 -6.56
C ILE A 162 1.42 -2.86 -8.03
N HIS A 163 1.43 -1.80 -8.84
CA HIS A 163 1.79 -1.83 -10.24
C HIS A 163 3.25 -1.37 -10.38
N VAL A 164 4.07 -2.24 -10.97
CA VAL A 164 5.48 -1.96 -11.20
C VAL A 164 5.70 -1.73 -12.69
N PHE A 165 6.25 -0.56 -13.02
CA PHE A 165 6.60 -0.21 -14.40
C PHE A 165 8.01 -0.73 -14.73
N PRO A 166 8.16 -1.50 -15.83
CA PRO A 166 9.46 -2.04 -16.24
C PRO A 166 10.46 -0.93 -16.55
N VAL A 167 11.74 -1.21 -16.31
CA VAL A 167 12.87 -0.34 -16.69
C VAL A 167 13.77 -1.12 -17.62
N LYS A 168 14.22 -0.53 -18.74
CA LYS A 168 15.09 -1.22 -19.69
C LYS A 168 16.51 -1.40 -19.14
N ASP A 169 16.78 -2.48 -18.40
CA ASP A 169 18.06 -2.73 -17.74
C ASP A 169 18.65 -4.14 -17.94
N GLN A 170 17.92 -5.06 -18.56
CA GLN A 170 18.45 -6.38 -18.92
C GLN A 170 19.46 -6.34 -20.08
N LEU A 171 20.49 -7.18 -19.95
CA LEU A 171 21.45 -7.41 -21.04
C LEU A 171 20.84 -8.37 -22.09
N PRO A 172 21.15 -8.20 -23.38
CA PRO A 172 20.76 -9.16 -24.39
C PRO A 172 21.31 -10.56 -24.07
N GLU A 173 20.43 -11.56 -24.09
CA GLU A 173 20.75 -12.95 -23.79
C GLU A 173 21.02 -13.73 -25.08
N GLU A 174 22.02 -14.60 -25.08
CA GLU A 174 22.28 -15.50 -26.20
C GLU A 174 21.21 -16.59 -26.30
N VAL A 175 20.66 -16.78 -27.50
CA VAL A 175 19.62 -17.79 -27.72
C VAL A 175 20.24 -19.19 -27.70
N SER A 176 19.63 -20.11 -26.95
CA SER A 176 20.05 -21.51 -26.87
C SER A 176 20.27 -22.14 -28.25
N GLY A 177 21.44 -22.76 -28.45
CA GLY A 177 21.82 -23.40 -29.72
C GLY A 177 22.62 -22.50 -30.69
N THR A 178 22.87 -21.25 -30.32
CA THR A 178 23.77 -20.36 -31.06
C THR A 178 25.23 -20.84 -30.96
N VAL A 179 25.95 -20.80 -32.08
CA VAL A 179 27.34 -21.26 -32.19
C VAL A 179 28.24 -20.09 -32.60
N ARG A 180 29.03 -19.55 -31.66
CA ARG A 180 29.89 -18.36 -31.90
C ARG A 180 31.15 -18.63 -32.75
N SER A 181 31.05 -19.48 -33.75
CA SER A 181 32.15 -19.79 -34.65
C SER A 181 31.65 -20.14 -36.05
N ILE A 182 32.48 -19.85 -37.04
CA ILE A 182 32.30 -20.30 -38.42
C ILE A 182 33.58 -21.02 -38.86
N THR A 183 33.44 -22.03 -39.70
CA THR A 183 34.56 -22.69 -40.39
C THR A 183 34.39 -22.45 -41.88
N VAL A 184 35.40 -21.85 -42.49
CA VAL A 184 35.39 -21.46 -43.91
C VAL A 184 36.70 -21.85 -44.57
N LYS A 185 36.64 -22.35 -45.80
CA LYS A 185 37.86 -22.59 -46.60
C LYS A 185 38.36 -21.27 -47.19
N GLU A 186 39.66 -21.20 -47.47
CA GLU A 186 40.38 -19.98 -47.88
C GLU A 186 39.72 -19.16 -49.00
N THR A 187 38.92 -19.77 -49.87
CA THR A 187 38.28 -19.12 -51.03
C THR A 187 36.76 -19.11 -50.97
N GLU A 188 36.16 -19.67 -49.92
CA GLU A 188 34.71 -19.76 -49.78
C GLU A 188 34.15 -18.53 -49.04
N VAL A 189 32.95 -18.12 -49.42
CA VAL A 189 32.19 -17.10 -48.71
C VAL A 189 31.14 -17.79 -47.86
N VAL A 190 31.13 -17.49 -46.56
CA VAL A 190 30.15 -18.02 -45.61
C VAL A 190 29.36 -16.88 -45.01
N TYR A 191 28.05 -17.07 -44.89
CA TYR A 191 27.16 -16.12 -44.25
C TYR A 191 27.14 -16.34 -42.74
N ILE A 192 27.30 -15.28 -41.97
CA ILE A 192 26.95 -15.27 -40.56
C ILE A 192 25.42 -15.14 -40.48
N THR A 193 24.80 -16.02 -39.72
CA THR A 193 23.33 -16.15 -39.60
C THR A 193 22.96 -16.26 -38.13
N GLN A 194 21.67 -16.32 -37.80
CA GLN A 194 21.21 -16.54 -36.43
C GLN A 194 21.64 -17.89 -35.81
N SER A 195 22.09 -18.88 -36.60
CA SER A 195 22.72 -20.06 -36.00
C SER A 195 24.08 -19.74 -35.37
N HIS A 196 24.70 -18.64 -35.79
CA HIS A 196 26.04 -18.25 -35.39
C HIS A 196 26.07 -17.09 -34.40
N LEU A 197 25.14 -16.14 -34.55
CA LEU A 197 25.04 -14.95 -33.71
C LEU A 197 23.56 -14.60 -33.55
N HIS A 198 22.96 -14.99 -32.44
CA HIS A 198 21.56 -14.74 -32.13
C HIS A 198 21.41 -14.42 -30.64
N PHE A 199 21.01 -13.20 -30.39
CA PHE A 199 20.69 -12.70 -29.07
C PHE A 199 19.24 -12.20 -29.09
N ARG A 200 18.61 -12.22 -27.93
CA ARG A 200 17.30 -11.65 -27.68
C ARG A 200 17.37 -10.66 -26.53
N ASP A 201 16.57 -9.61 -26.61
CA ASP A 201 16.30 -8.74 -25.47
C ASP A 201 15.18 -9.41 -24.67
N THR A 202 15.35 -9.54 -23.34
CA THR A 202 14.40 -10.28 -22.50
C THR A 202 13.22 -9.44 -22.03
N GLU A 203 13.32 -8.11 -22.11
CA GLU A 203 12.28 -7.15 -21.71
C GLU A 203 11.45 -6.68 -22.92
N HIS A 204 12.09 -6.53 -24.07
CA HIS A 204 11.47 -6.06 -25.32
C HIS A 204 11.75 -7.02 -26.49
N SER A 205 10.87 -7.02 -27.49
CA SER A 205 11.07 -7.87 -28.68
C SER A 205 12.39 -7.57 -29.41
N ASP A 206 13.01 -8.58 -30.03
CA ASP A 206 14.31 -8.61 -30.72
C ASP A 206 14.63 -7.48 -31.72
N THR A 207 13.70 -6.55 -31.97
CA THR A 207 13.82 -5.50 -32.98
C THR A 207 14.77 -4.36 -32.61
N ASP A 208 15.27 -4.30 -31.37
CA ASP A 208 16.15 -3.21 -30.89
C ASP A 208 17.65 -3.56 -30.86
N LEU A 209 18.05 -4.79 -31.23
CA LEU A 209 19.45 -5.21 -31.11
C LEU A 209 20.32 -4.79 -32.30
N MET A 210 21.46 -4.16 -32.00
CA MET A 210 22.46 -3.73 -32.98
C MET A 210 23.80 -4.43 -32.76
N TYR A 211 24.37 -5.02 -33.82
CA TYR A 211 25.68 -5.66 -33.78
C TYR A 211 26.75 -4.74 -34.39
N VAL A 212 27.80 -4.42 -33.63
CA VAL A 212 28.89 -3.55 -34.07
C VAL A 212 30.21 -4.31 -34.08
N ILE A 213 30.94 -4.24 -35.20
CA ILE A 213 32.29 -4.80 -35.32
C ILE A 213 33.28 -3.80 -34.71
N THR A 214 33.84 -4.13 -33.56
CA THR A 214 34.83 -3.28 -32.87
C THR A 214 36.27 -3.55 -33.30
N HIS A 215 36.54 -4.75 -33.83
CA HIS A 215 37.85 -5.17 -34.31
C HIS A 215 37.67 -5.92 -35.64
N PRO A 216 38.19 -5.39 -36.77
CA PRO A 216 38.04 -6.04 -38.06
C PRO A 216 38.90 -7.31 -38.15
N CYS A 217 38.54 -8.21 -39.05
CA CYS A 217 39.35 -9.39 -39.37
C CYS A 217 40.72 -8.97 -39.90
N PHE A 218 41.76 -9.75 -39.58
CA PHE A 218 43.08 -9.55 -40.12
C PHE A 218 43.08 -9.76 -41.65
N SER A 219 43.54 -8.76 -42.39
CA SER A 219 43.86 -8.88 -43.82
C SER A 219 45.35 -8.60 -43.97
N PRO A 220 46.19 -9.59 -44.34
CA PRO A 220 47.58 -9.30 -44.68
C PRO A 220 47.55 -8.39 -45.91
N GLY A 221 48.00 -7.14 -45.73
CA GLY A 221 47.99 -6.16 -46.82
C GLY A 221 48.77 -6.68 -48.03
N ASN A 222 48.24 -6.47 -49.23
CA ASN A 222 49.00 -6.62 -50.47
C ASN A 222 50.17 -5.62 -50.43
N THR A 223 51.36 -6.11 -50.04
CA THR A 223 52.63 -5.45 -50.33
C THR A 223 52.97 -5.60 -51.80
#